data_AF-A0A5S9M0G3-F1
#
_entry.id   AF-A0A5S9M0G3-F1
#
_cell.length_a   1.000
_cell.length_b   1.000
_cell.length_c   1.000
_cell.angle_alpha   90.00
_cell.angle_beta   90.00
_cell.angle_gamma   90.00
#
_symmetry.space_group_name_H-M   'P 1'
#
loop_
_entity.id
_entity.type
_entity.pdbx_description
1 polymer ?
#
loop_
_entity_poly.entity_id
_entity_poly.type
_entity_poly.pdbx_seq_one_letter_code
_entity_poly.pdbx_strand_id
1 'polypeptide(L)'
;MHPAPAQLAAHLDAVPEAAENVERSPKDYVIELKKGDPAEPRIFFAPPAGGTVMGYIDVTKLMTHQGAVYALQSPGLYEDEEPQFLHYTELVTLFIEAIETFYRPGIDYLAGHSMGGHLAYGMNQRLCHAGKAPKGLIILDTVPVLRDEADQALHADMNEEEVKMLALVLGMGNLVGIQPEALQGLTFQEVKQKILKEAEKDEVVHQFMNDQYLDKYLQMQTHNTIMSQAIELEKEPFPVPFYIVQSSDHASDFQKKFADWGGLRKRVVLVLPHQRRPCHHDEKTAGR
;
A
#
# COMPACT_ATOMS: atom_id res chain seq x y z
N MET A 1 -19.12 -28.94 37.55
CA MET A 1 -20.24 -27.98 37.62
C MET A 1 -20.59 -27.67 36.17
N HIS A 2 -21.75 -28.12 35.68
CA HIS A 2 -22.17 -27.83 34.31
C HIS A 2 -22.85 -26.46 34.29
N PRO A 3 -22.56 -25.57 33.33
CA PRO A 3 -23.24 -24.28 33.25
C PRO A 3 -24.74 -24.51 33.11
N ALA A 4 -25.54 -23.69 33.80
CA ALA A 4 -26.98 -23.77 33.69
C ALA A 4 -27.39 -23.44 32.24
N PRO A 5 -28.41 -24.10 31.66
CA PRO A 5 -28.85 -23.85 30.29
C PRO A 5 -29.10 -22.37 29.96
N ALA A 6 -29.52 -21.57 30.95
CA ALA A 6 -29.70 -20.13 30.80
C ALA A 6 -28.39 -19.34 30.60
N GLN A 7 -27.29 -19.78 31.23
CA GLN A 7 -25.96 -19.17 31.02
C GLN A 7 -25.41 -19.54 29.64
N LEU A 8 -25.71 -20.74 29.15
CA LEU A 8 -25.34 -21.17 27.81
C LEU A 8 -26.12 -20.39 26.75
N ALA A 9 -27.44 -20.20 26.94
CA ALA A 9 -28.28 -19.40 26.05
C ALA A 9 -27.80 -17.94 25.97
N ALA A 10 -27.56 -17.29 27.12
CA ALA A 10 -27.04 -15.92 27.14
C ALA A 10 -25.64 -15.80 26.49
N HIS A 11 -24.82 -16.85 26.54
CA HIS A 11 -23.53 -16.86 25.86
C HIS A 11 -23.68 -17.03 24.34
N LEU A 12 -24.62 -17.87 23.89
CA LEU A 12 -24.95 -18.06 22.47
C LEU A 12 -25.59 -16.80 21.85
N ASP A 13 -26.44 -16.11 22.60
CA ASP A 13 -27.06 -14.83 22.20
C ASP A 13 -26.04 -13.67 22.15
N ALA A 14 -24.90 -13.82 22.84
CA ALA A 14 -23.80 -12.86 22.86
C ALA A 14 -22.65 -13.23 21.91
N VAL A 15 -22.73 -14.37 21.21
CA VAL A 15 -21.84 -14.65 20.08
C VAL A 15 -22.23 -13.67 19.00
N PRO A 16 -21.33 -12.76 18.57
CA PRO A 16 -21.60 -11.91 17.42
C PRO A 16 -22.02 -12.82 16.27
N GLU A 17 -23.14 -12.52 15.61
CA GLU A 17 -23.42 -13.12 14.30
C GLU A 17 -22.13 -12.96 13.49
N ALA A 18 -21.51 -14.09 13.12
CA ALA A 18 -20.36 -14.04 12.25
C ALA A 18 -20.79 -13.22 11.04
N ALA A 19 -20.14 -12.07 10.84
CA ALA A 19 -20.39 -11.26 9.66
C ALA A 19 -20.35 -12.23 8.47
N GLU A 20 -21.43 -12.28 7.69
CA GLU A 20 -21.44 -13.11 6.49
C GLU A 20 -20.21 -12.71 5.70
N ASN A 21 -19.26 -13.64 5.54
CA ASN A 21 -18.06 -13.39 4.74
C ASN A 21 -18.57 -13.02 3.35
N VAL A 22 -18.50 -11.74 3.00
CA VAL A 22 -18.93 -11.27 1.70
C VAL A 22 -17.91 -11.81 0.70
N GLU A 23 -18.36 -12.74 -0.15
CA GLU A 23 -17.53 -13.28 -1.22
C GLU A 23 -17.28 -12.18 -2.25
N ARG A 24 -16.14 -11.49 -2.12
CA ARG A 24 -15.73 -10.44 -3.05
C ARG A 24 -15.07 -11.02 -4.29
N SER A 25 -15.40 -10.43 -5.43
CA SER A 25 -14.72 -10.68 -6.70
C SER A 25 -13.42 -9.87 -6.80
N PRO A 26 -12.47 -10.23 -7.68
CA PRO A 26 -11.26 -9.46 -7.89
C PRO A 26 -11.49 -7.96 -8.15
N LYS A 27 -12.59 -7.60 -8.82
CA LYS A 27 -12.93 -6.22 -9.18
C LYS A 27 -13.25 -5.35 -7.97
N ASP A 28 -13.72 -5.95 -6.89
CA ASP A 28 -14.08 -5.23 -5.66
C ASP A 28 -12.84 -4.71 -4.91
N TYR A 29 -11.65 -5.16 -5.31
CA TYR A 29 -10.38 -4.66 -4.81
C TYR A 29 -9.81 -3.50 -5.64
N VAL A 30 -10.55 -3.00 -6.64
CA VAL A 30 -10.16 -1.80 -7.41
C VAL A 30 -10.95 -0.59 -6.93
N ILE A 31 -10.23 0.42 -6.46
CA ILE A 31 -10.81 1.67 -5.97
C ILE A 31 -10.50 2.78 -6.98
N GLU A 32 -11.53 3.44 -7.49
CA GLU A 32 -11.38 4.65 -8.32
C GLU A 32 -11.04 5.85 -7.44
N LEU A 33 -9.77 6.26 -7.44
CA LEU A 33 -9.32 7.41 -6.66
C LEU A 33 -9.60 8.74 -7.35
N LYS A 34 -9.64 8.73 -8.69
CA LYS A 34 -9.97 9.92 -9.48
C LYS A 34 -10.59 9.53 -10.82
N LYS A 35 -11.73 10.15 -11.10
CA LYS A 35 -12.36 10.13 -12.43
C LYS A 35 -11.53 10.92 -13.43
N GLY A 36 -11.60 10.53 -14.69
CA GLY A 36 -10.91 11.21 -15.77
C GLY A 36 -11.50 10.90 -17.11
N ASP A 37 -10.93 11.52 -18.15
CA ASP A 37 -11.36 11.31 -19.52
C ASP A 37 -11.11 9.84 -19.93
N PRO A 38 -12.15 9.11 -20.39
CA PRO A 38 -11.99 7.74 -20.89
C PRO A 38 -11.01 7.62 -22.07
N ALA A 39 -10.76 8.69 -22.83
CA ALA A 39 -9.79 8.71 -23.93
C ALA A 39 -8.33 8.77 -23.45
N GLU A 40 -8.09 9.27 -22.23
CA GLU A 40 -6.75 9.43 -21.67
C GLU A 40 -6.26 8.15 -20.97
N PRO A 41 -4.93 7.90 -20.91
CA PRO A 41 -4.35 6.76 -20.20
C PRO A 41 -4.81 6.64 -18.75
N ARG A 42 -5.10 5.43 -18.28
CA ARG A 42 -5.35 5.17 -16.86
C ARG A 42 -4.05 4.88 -16.13
N ILE A 43 -4.04 5.08 -14.82
CA ILE A 43 -2.93 4.68 -13.94
C ILE A 43 -3.48 3.74 -12.88
N PHE A 44 -2.86 2.57 -12.73
CA PHE A 44 -3.20 1.56 -11.74
C PHE A 44 -2.10 1.46 -10.68
N PHE A 45 -2.40 1.88 -9.45
CA PHE A 45 -1.47 1.79 -8.33
C PHE A 45 -1.62 0.46 -7.57
N ALA A 46 -0.55 -0.33 -7.51
CA ALA A 46 -0.47 -1.47 -6.60
C ALA A 46 -0.13 -1.01 -5.17
N PRO A 47 -0.64 -1.69 -4.13
CA PRO A 47 -0.53 -1.22 -2.75
C PRO A 47 0.88 -1.45 -2.17
N PRO A 48 1.31 -0.60 -1.21
CA PRO A 48 2.48 -0.88 -0.37
C PRO A 48 2.22 -2.08 0.57
N ALA A 49 3.18 -2.43 1.42
CA ALA A 49 3.12 -3.63 2.27
C ALA A 49 1.87 -3.67 3.18
N GLY A 50 1.37 -2.55 3.66
CA GLY A 50 0.14 -2.51 4.46
C GLY A 50 -1.14 -2.82 3.68
N GLY A 51 -1.06 -3.00 2.36
CA GLY A 51 -2.18 -3.39 1.49
C GLY A 51 -3.19 -2.28 1.20
N THR A 52 -3.10 -1.14 1.88
CA THR A 52 -4.04 -0.02 1.80
C THR A 52 -3.77 0.92 0.63
N VAL A 53 -4.82 1.54 0.10
CA VAL A 53 -4.75 2.58 -0.93
C VAL A 53 -4.57 3.99 -0.38
N MET A 54 -4.66 4.18 0.94
CA MET A 54 -4.70 5.50 1.59
C MET A 54 -3.60 6.46 1.15
N GLY A 55 -2.36 5.95 1.01
CA GLY A 55 -1.21 6.76 0.59
C GLY A 55 -1.35 7.37 -0.81
N TYR A 56 -2.20 6.81 -1.67
CA TYR A 56 -2.43 7.32 -3.01
C TYR A 56 -3.59 8.31 -3.11
N ILE A 57 -4.46 8.42 -2.10
CA ILE A 57 -5.60 9.34 -2.11
C ILE A 57 -5.11 10.78 -2.28
N ASP A 58 -4.19 11.23 -1.43
CA ASP A 58 -3.73 12.62 -1.45
C ASP A 58 -2.82 12.92 -2.63
N VAL A 59 -2.00 11.95 -3.06
CA VAL A 59 -1.24 12.06 -4.30
C VAL A 59 -2.18 12.31 -5.47
N THR A 60 -3.27 11.53 -5.57
CA THR A 60 -4.22 11.61 -6.68
C THR A 60 -4.98 12.93 -6.70
N LYS A 61 -5.33 13.50 -5.53
CA LYS A 61 -5.94 14.84 -5.43
C LYS A 61 -5.07 15.94 -6.06
N LEU A 62 -3.74 15.79 -6.01
CA LEU A 62 -2.77 16.75 -6.52
C LEU A 62 -2.35 16.50 -7.99
N MET A 63 -2.78 15.39 -8.59
CA MET A 63 -2.40 15.05 -9.97
C MET A 63 -3.13 15.92 -10.99
N THR A 64 -2.38 16.52 -11.91
CA THR A 64 -2.92 17.21 -13.10
C THR A 64 -3.25 16.27 -14.26
N HIS A 65 -3.03 14.96 -14.07
CA HIS A 65 -3.33 13.91 -15.04
C HIS A 65 -4.81 13.94 -15.43
N GLN A 66 -5.12 13.86 -16.72
CA GLN A 66 -6.49 13.97 -17.21
C GLN A 66 -7.24 12.63 -17.21
N GLY A 67 -6.52 11.51 -17.27
CA GLY A 67 -7.12 10.17 -17.20
C GLY A 67 -7.53 9.76 -15.79
N ALA A 68 -8.23 8.63 -15.72
CA ALA A 68 -8.67 8.04 -14.47
C ALA A 68 -7.51 7.37 -13.72
N VAL A 69 -7.57 7.39 -12.39
CA VAL A 69 -6.58 6.80 -11.50
C VAL A 69 -7.28 5.81 -10.59
N TYR A 70 -6.78 4.58 -10.60
CA TYR A 70 -7.27 3.47 -9.78
C TYR A 70 -6.15 3.00 -8.85
N ALA A 71 -6.53 2.53 -7.67
CA ALA A 71 -5.63 1.84 -6.76
C ALA A 71 -6.20 0.48 -6.36
N LEU A 72 -5.30 -0.47 -6.13
CA LEU A 72 -5.61 -1.84 -5.79
C LEU A 72 -5.44 -2.03 -4.29
N GLN A 73 -6.46 -2.58 -3.62
CA GLN A 73 -6.43 -2.88 -2.19
C GLN A 73 -6.17 -4.37 -1.96
N SER A 74 -5.33 -4.72 -0.98
CA SER A 74 -5.17 -6.12 -0.60
C SER A 74 -6.48 -6.70 -0.03
N PRO A 75 -6.79 -7.97 -0.33
CA PRO A 75 -7.94 -8.66 0.25
C PRO A 75 -7.79 -8.79 1.77
N GLY A 76 -8.91 -8.70 2.50
CA GLY A 76 -8.88 -8.80 3.95
C GLY A 76 -8.72 -7.48 4.71
N LEU A 77 -8.80 -6.33 4.03
CA LEU A 77 -8.79 -5.01 4.66
C LEU A 77 -10.19 -4.39 4.83
N TYR A 78 -11.20 -4.92 4.14
CA TYR A 78 -12.57 -4.48 4.37
C TYR A 78 -13.07 -4.91 5.75
N GLU A 79 -14.02 -4.18 6.33
CA GLU A 79 -14.53 -4.42 7.69
C GLU A 79 -15.12 -5.82 7.85
N ASP A 80 -15.89 -6.25 6.86
CA ASP A 80 -16.60 -7.52 6.69
C ASP A 80 -15.74 -8.65 6.07
N GLU A 81 -14.42 -8.51 6.10
CA GLU A 81 -13.48 -9.51 5.57
C GLU A 81 -12.37 -9.86 6.54
N GLU A 82 -12.02 -11.14 6.63
CA GLU A 82 -10.82 -11.56 7.35
C GLU A 82 -9.54 -11.37 6.51
N PRO A 83 -8.39 -11.01 7.13
CA PRO A 83 -7.10 -10.90 6.45
C PRO A 83 -6.76 -12.11 5.58
N GLN A 84 -6.49 -11.86 4.29
CA GLN A 84 -6.08 -12.90 3.36
C GLN A 84 -4.59 -12.76 3.00
N PHE A 85 -3.78 -13.68 3.49
CA PHE A 85 -2.33 -13.67 3.33
C PHE A 85 -1.91 -14.44 2.06
N LEU A 86 -2.03 -13.79 0.91
CA LEU A 86 -1.68 -14.38 -0.38
C LEU A 86 -0.16 -14.37 -0.62
N HIS A 87 0.33 -15.35 -1.38
CA HIS A 87 1.68 -15.30 -1.94
C HIS A 87 1.78 -14.21 -3.03
N TYR A 88 3.00 -13.75 -3.29
CA TYR A 88 3.28 -12.68 -4.26
C TYR A 88 2.65 -12.94 -5.64
N THR A 89 2.81 -14.17 -6.15
CA THR A 89 2.28 -14.55 -7.48
C THR A 89 0.76 -14.61 -7.51
N GLU A 90 0.12 -15.01 -6.40
CA GLU A 90 -1.33 -15.03 -6.25
C GLU A 90 -1.88 -13.60 -6.21
N LEU A 91 -1.24 -12.72 -5.42
CA LEU A 91 -1.63 -11.31 -5.31
C LEU A 91 -1.47 -10.56 -6.65
N VAL A 92 -0.39 -10.80 -7.38
CA VAL A 92 -0.22 -10.29 -8.75
C VAL A 92 -1.32 -10.79 -9.69
N THR A 93 -1.70 -12.07 -9.58
CA THR A 93 -2.76 -12.66 -10.40
C THR A 93 -4.11 -11.98 -10.11
N LEU A 94 -4.45 -11.90 -8.83
CA LEU A 94 -5.67 -11.24 -8.35
C LEU A 94 -5.77 -9.80 -8.90
N PHE A 95 -4.69 -9.02 -8.82
CA PHE A 95 -4.68 -7.64 -9.29
C PHE A 95 -4.76 -7.49 -10.81
N ILE A 96 -4.23 -8.44 -11.59
CA ILE A 96 -4.44 -8.44 -13.04
C ILE A 96 -5.91 -8.74 -13.36
N GLU A 97 -6.48 -9.76 -12.71
CA GLU A 97 -7.89 -10.15 -12.89
C GLU A 97 -8.84 -8.99 -12.51
N ALA A 98 -8.52 -8.27 -11.44
CA ALA A 98 -9.25 -7.12 -10.96
C ALA A 98 -9.42 -6.03 -12.04
N ILE A 99 -8.40 -5.81 -12.86
CA ILE A 99 -8.39 -4.77 -13.89
C ILE A 99 -8.66 -5.28 -15.31
N GLU A 100 -8.67 -6.60 -15.53
CA GLU A 100 -8.60 -7.21 -16.85
C GLU A 100 -9.68 -6.70 -17.81
N THR A 101 -10.91 -6.54 -17.31
CA THR A 101 -12.07 -6.20 -18.15
C THR A 101 -12.05 -4.78 -18.72
N PHE A 102 -11.19 -3.90 -18.20
CA PHE A 102 -11.13 -2.51 -18.65
C PHE A 102 -9.72 -1.97 -18.85
N TYR A 103 -8.68 -2.67 -18.41
CA TYR A 103 -7.29 -2.37 -18.75
C TYR A 103 -7.05 -2.39 -20.27
N ARG A 104 -6.31 -1.39 -20.77
CA ARG A 104 -5.98 -1.25 -22.20
C ARG A 104 -4.49 -1.46 -22.44
N PRO A 105 -4.09 -2.59 -23.05
CA PRO A 105 -2.70 -2.84 -23.44
C PRO A 105 -2.11 -1.69 -24.27
N GLY A 106 -0.87 -1.31 -23.97
CA GLY A 106 -0.13 -0.23 -24.65
C GLY A 106 -0.64 1.19 -24.38
N ILE A 107 -1.75 1.36 -23.66
CA ILE A 107 -2.35 2.66 -23.35
C ILE A 107 -2.24 2.99 -21.86
N ASP A 108 -2.57 2.05 -20.99
CA ASP A 108 -2.63 2.29 -19.54
C ASP A 108 -1.28 2.03 -18.85
N TYR A 109 -1.07 2.68 -17.70
CA TYR A 109 0.15 2.58 -16.88
C TYR A 109 -0.08 1.72 -15.64
N LEU A 110 0.97 1.01 -15.23
CA LEU A 110 1.05 0.40 -13.91
C LEU A 110 1.97 1.23 -13.04
N ALA A 111 1.67 1.32 -11.75
CA ALA A 111 2.44 2.12 -10.81
C ALA A 111 2.48 1.49 -9.42
N GLY A 112 3.49 1.84 -8.62
CA GLY A 112 3.50 1.44 -7.22
C GLY A 112 4.64 2.04 -6.41
N HIS A 113 4.38 2.22 -5.12
CA HIS A 113 5.33 2.70 -4.12
C HIS A 113 5.73 1.58 -3.15
N SER A 114 7.00 1.57 -2.73
CA SER A 114 7.57 0.55 -1.84
C SER A 114 7.28 -0.87 -2.36
N MET A 115 6.64 -1.75 -1.58
CA MET A 115 6.24 -3.08 -2.05
C MET A 115 5.34 -3.02 -3.30
N GLY A 116 4.53 -1.97 -3.44
CA GLY A 116 3.68 -1.77 -4.61
C GLY A 116 4.49 -1.67 -5.90
N GLY A 117 5.72 -1.15 -5.86
CA GLY A 117 6.60 -1.13 -7.03
C GLY A 117 6.95 -2.55 -7.53
N HIS A 118 7.15 -3.49 -6.60
CA HIS A 118 7.39 -4.90 -6.92
C HIS A 118 6.15 -5.58 -7.48
N LEU A 119 4.98 -5.34 -6.87
CA LEU A 119 3.72 -5.85 -7.39
C LEU A 119 3.43 -5.33 -8.79
N ALA A 120 3.58 -4.02 -9.03
CA ALA A 120 3.41 -3.42 -10.35
C ALA A 120 4.40 -3.99 -11.37
N TYR A 121 5.63 -4.33 -10.94
CA TYR A 121 6.60 -5.05 -11.77
C TYR A 121 6.14 -6.46 -12.15
N GLY A 122 5.67 -7.25 -11.17
CA GLY A 122 5.12 -8.59 -11.43
C GLY A 122 3.90 -8.55 -12.35
N MET A 123 3.03 -7.56 -12.16
CA MET A 123 1.90 -7.31 -13.06
C MET A 123 2.39 -7.01 -14.49
N ASN A 124 3.37 -6.10 -14.63
CA ASN A 124 3.99 -5.77 -15.91
C ASN A 124 4.58 -7.02 -16.59
N GLN A 125 5.34 -7.83 -15.86
CA GLN A 125 5.96 -9.05 -16.36
C GLN A 125 4.91 -10.01 -16.94
N ARG A 126 3.89 -10.35 -16.14
CA ARG A 126 2.83 -11.27 -16.59
C ARG A 126 2.05 -10.72 -17.79
N LEU A 127 1.73 -9.43 -17.79
CA LEU A 127 1.05 -8.78 -18.90
C LEU A 127 1.91 -8.75 -20.17
N CYS A 128 3.21 -8.51 -20.05
CA CYS A 128 4.15 -8.57 -21.18
C CYS A 128 4.20 -9.98 -21.78
N HIS A 129 4.34 -11.03 -20.95
CA HIS A 129 4.36 -12.42 -21.41
C HIS A 129 3.05 -12.85 -22.07
N ALA A 130 1.92 -12.26 -21.67
CA ALA A 130 0.62 -12.47 -22.29
C ALA A 130 0.38 -11.62 -23.56
N GLY A 131 1.36 -10.84 -24.04
CA GLY A 131 1.20 -9.93 -25.17
C GLY A 131 0.30 -8.71 -24.89
N LYS A 132 0.02 -8.42 -23.61
CA LYS A 132 -0.84 -7.34 -23.11
C LYS A 132 -0.03 -6.24 -22.39
N ALA A 133 1.19 -5.97 -22.84
CA ALA A 133 2.13 -5.05 -22.17
C ALA A 133 1.52 -3.66 -21.87
N PRO A 134 1.82 -3.02 -20.72
CA PRO A 134 1.36 -1.67 -20.40
C PRO A 134 2.08 -0.61 -21.24
N LYS A 135 1.57 0.63 -21.22
CA LYS A 135 2.25 1.78 -21.82
C LYS A 135 3.58 2.09 -21.13
N GLY A 136 3.65 1.84 -19.83
CA GLY A 136 4.85 1.98 -19.02
C GLY A 136 4.62 1.60 -17.56
N LEU A 137 5.72 1.46 -16.83
CA LEU A 137 5.74 1.14 -15.41
C LEU A 137 6.31 2.32 -14.62
N ILE A 138 5.57 2.80 -13.62
CA ILE A 138 5.96 3.92 -12.75
C ILE A 138 6.34 3.36 -11.37
N ILE A 139 7.61 3.48 -11.02
CA ILE A 139 8.13 3.01 -9.74
C ILE A 139 8.42 4.21 -8.85
N LEU A 140 7.76 4.25 -7.70
CA LEU A 140 7.88 5.33 -6.73
C LEU A 140 8.71 4.87 -5.54
N ASP A 141 9.87 5.48 -5.36
CA ASP A 141 10.78 5.33 -4.23
C ASP A 141 11.03 3.87 -3.80
N THR A 142 11.21 3.00 -4.79
CA THR A 142 11.37 1.56 -4.60
C THR A 142 12.67 1.11 -5.25
N VAL A 143 13.48 0.34 -4.54
CA VAL A 143 14.66 -0.35 -5.07
C VAL A 143 14.25 -1.76 -5.56
N PRO A 144 14.94 -2.36 -6.55
CA PRO A 144 14.53 -3.65 -7.13
C PRO A 144 14.83 -4.87 -6.23
N VAL A 145 15.64 -4.69 -5.20
CA VAL A 145 15.94 -5.70 -4.19
C VAL A 145 15.70 -5.07 -2.83
N LEU A 146 14.64 -5.51 -2.13
CA LEU A 146 14.34 -5.10 -0.75
C LEU A 146 15.17 -5.86 0.28
N ARG A 147 15.93 -6.87 -0.14
CA ARG A 147 16.83 -7.62 0.73
C ARG A 147 18.09 -6.79 0.98
N ASP A 148 18.10 -6.04 2.07
CA ASP A 148 19.28 -5.38 2.60
C ASP A 148 19.76 -6.06 3.88
N GLU A 149 21.05 -6.38 3.95
CA GLU A 149 21.67 -6.86 5.20
C GLU A 149 21.54 -5.81 6.31
N ALA A 150 21.49 -4.52 5.96
CA ALA A 150 21.27 -3.44 6.92
C ALA A 150 19.83 -3.39 7.45
N ASP A 151 18.81 -3.60 6.60
CA ASP A 151 17.41 -3.71 7.06
C ASP A 151 17.21 -4.98 7.89
N GLN A 152 17.85 -6.09 7.51
CA GLN A 152 17.85 -7.31 8.33
C GLN A 152 18.51 -7.08 9.68
N ALA A 153 19.64 -6.35 9.75
CA ALA A 153 20.30 -6.02 11.00
C ALA A 153 19.46 -5.08 11.88
N LEU A 154 18.78 -4.10 11.27
CA LEU A 154 17.85 -3.20 11.98
C LEU A 154 16.68 -3.95 12.61
N HIS A 155 16.16 -4.98 11.94
CA HIS A 155 15.04 -5.78 12.43
C HIS A 155 15.44 -6.99 13.28
N ALA A 156 16.71 -7.43 13.23
CA ALA A 156 17.17 -8.64 13.92
C ALA A 156 17.04 -8.55 15.46
N ASP A 157 17.19 -7.36 16.01
CA ASP A 157 17.12 -7.11 17.46
C ASP A 157 15.72 -6.68 17.93
N MET A 158 14.78 -6.47 16.99
CA MET A 158 13.41 -6.01 17.31
C MET A 158 12.47 -7.18 17.56
N ASN A 159 11.61 -7.06 18.56
CA ASN A 159 10.48 -7.96 18.75
C ASN A 159 9.27 -7.58 17.87
N GLU A 160 8.27 -8.45 17.82
CA GLU A 160 7.07 -8.25 16.97
C GLU A 160 6.31 -6.94 17.30
N GLU A 161 6.23 -6.56 18.57
CA GLU A 161 5.54 -5.34 19.00
C GLU A 161 6.30 -4.08 18.56
N GLU A 162 7.63 -4.11 18.61
CA GLU A 162 8.48 -3.01 18.13
C GLU A 162 8.38 -2.84 16.61
N VAL A 163 8.31 -3.93 15.85
CA VAL A 163 8.10 -3.89 14.39
C VAL A 163 6.72 -3.31 14.06
N LYS A 164 5.67 -3.74 14.77
CA LYS A 164 4.33 -3.19 14.63
C LYS A 164 4.27 -1.71 15.01
N MET A 165 4.95 -1.31 16.06
CA MET A 165 5.05 0.09 16.48
C MET A 165 5.73 0.93 15.41
N LEU A 166 6.83 0.46 14.84
CA LEU A 166 7.51 1.15 13.74
C LEU A 166 6.59 1.29 12.52
N ALA A 167 5.86 0.24 12.16
CA ALA A 167 4.87 0.25 11.08
C ALA A 167 3.71 1.23 11.33
N LEU A 168 3.25 1.37 12.57
CA LEU A 168 2.25 2.38 12.94
C LEU A 168 2.82 3.78 12.82
N VAL A 169 4.00 4.05 13.39
CA VAL A 169 4.57 5.39 13.44
C VAL A 169 4.98 5.88 12.05
N LEU A 170 5.77 5.08 11.32
CA LEU A 170 6.31 5.47 10.01
C LEU A 170 5.33 5.24 8.86
N GLY A 171 4.38 4.33 9.02
CA GLY A 171 3.33 4.07 8.04
C GLY A 171 2.09 4.92 8.35
N MET A 172 1.20 4.39 9.18
CA MET A 172 -0.12 4.99 9.39
C MET A 172 -0.07 6.39 10.02
N GLY A 173 0.83 6.64 10.96
CA GLY A 173 1.04 7.95 11.58
C GLY A 173 1.35 9.02 10.54
N ASN A 174 2.31 8.76 9.67
CA ASN A 174 2.63 9.64 8.55
C ASN A 174 1.45 9.78 7.56
N LEU A 175 0.69 8.71 7.30
CA LEU A 175 -0.50 8.75 6.44
C LEU A 175 -1.61 9.63 7.00
N VAL A 176 -1.76 9.75 8.32
CA VAL A 176 -2.71 10.68 8.95
C VAL A 176 -2.08 12.04 9.28
N GLY A 177 -0.83 12.28 8.87
CA GLY A 177 -0.14 13.56 9.06
C GLY A 177 0.49 13.77 10.44
N ILE A 178 0.61 12.72 11.27
CA ILE A 178 1.30 12.80 12.55
C ILE A 178 2.80 12.61 12.33
N GLN A 179 3.59 13.58 12.80
CA GLN A 179 5.05 13.46 12.78
C GLN A 179 5.54 12.43 13.81
N PRO A 180 6.57 11.61 13.49
CA PRO A 180 7.08 10.56 14.39
C PRO A 180 7.44 11.05 15.81
N GLU A 181 7.97 12.28 15.93
CA GLU A 181 8.35 12.87 17.22
C GLU A 181 7.15 13.05 18.15
N ALA A 182 5.94 13.26 17.61
CA ALA A 182 4.72 13.39 18.40
C ALA A 182 4.21 12.05 18.95
N LEU A 183 4.79 10.92 18.52
CA LEU A 183 4.46 9.57 18.96
C LEU A 183 5.54 8.97 19.88
N GLN A 184 6.66 9.67 20.08
CA GLN A 184 7.76 9.19 20.92
C GLN A 184 7.32 9.04 22.39
N GLY A 185 7.73 7.93 23.01
CA GLY A 185 7.44 7.62 24.41
C GLY A 185 6.01 7.16 24.69
N LEU A 186 5.14 7.08 23.68
CA LEU A 186 3.80 6.53 23.81
C LEU A 186 3.82 5.01 23.73
N THR A 187 2.90 4.36 24.45
CA THR A 187 2.63 2.93 24.32
C THR A 187 1.94 2.61 23.00
N PHE A 188 1.95 1.34 22.60
CA PHE A 188 1.32 0.88 21.36
C PHE A 188 -0.17 1.28 21.26
N GLN A 189 -0.92 1.13 22.36
CA GLN A 189 -2.32 1.50 22.42
C GLN A 189 -2.52 3.02 22.34
N GLU A 190 -1.68 3.82 23.01
CA GLU A 190 -1.74 5.28 22.92
C GLU A 190 -1.44 5.78 21.51
N VAL A 191 -0.52 5.12 20.79
CA VAL A 191 -0.24 5.42 19.38
C VAL A 191 -1.46 5.10 18.51
N LYS A 192 -2.07 3.91 18.62
CA LYS A 192 -3.30 3.57 17.88
C LYS A 192 -4.39 4.60 18.12
N GLN A 193 -4.67 4.93 19.38
CA GLN A 193 -5.72 5.89 19.75
C GLN A 193 -5.45 7.29 19.20
N LYS A 194 -4.19 7.73 19.22
CA LYS A 194 -3.81 9.03 18.67
C LYS A 194 -3.95 9.08 17.14
N ILE A 195 -3.61 7.98 16.44
CA ILE A 195 -3.81 7.83 15.00
C ILE A 195 -5.29 7.86 14.64
N LEU A 196 -6.13 7.09 15.35
CA LEU A 196 -7.58 7.07 15.14
C LEU A 196 -8.19 8.46 15.32
N LYS A 197 -7.83 9.15 16.39
CA LYS A 197 -8.29 10.52 16.67
C LYS A 197 -7.86 11.53 15.60
N GLU A 198 -6.67 11.37 15.02
CA GLU A 198 -6.24 12.27 13.95
C GLU A 198 -7.01 12.00 12.64
N ALA A 199 -7.27 10.73 12.33
CA ALA A 199 -8.06 10.36 11.15
C ALA A 199 -9.52 10.81 11.18
N GLU A 200 -10.10 11.04 12.37
CA GLU A 200 -11.43 11.66 12.52
C GLU A 200 -11.53 13.03 11.81
N LYS A 201 -10.40 13.69 11.55
CA LYS A 201 -10.35 14.99 10.87
C LYS A 201 -10.52 14.91 9.36
N ASP A 202 -10.31 13.74 8.74
CA ASP A 202 -10.51 13.53 7.31
C ASP A 202 -11.84 12.77 7.09
N GLU A 203 -12.77 13.40 6.38
CA GLU A 203 -14.12 12.88 6.17
C GLU A 203 -14.16 11.53 5.44
N VAL A 204 -13.15 11.22 4.61
CA VAL A 204 -13.07 9.96 3.87
C VAL A 204 -12.43 8.89 4.74
N VAL A 205 -11.34 9.23 5.43
CA VAL A 205 -10.59 8.25 6.24
C VAL A 205 -11.41 7.80 7.45
N HIS A 206 -12.12 8.71 8.12
CA HIS A 206 -12.92 8.39 9.30
C HIS A 206 -14.04 7.36 9.03
N GLN A 207 -14.52 7.24 7.79
CA GLN A 207 -15.62 6.34 7.44
C GLN A 207 -15.26 4.85 7.54
N PHE A 208 -13.99 4.51 7.43
CA PHE A 208 -13.54 3.12 7.46
C PHE A 208 -12.42 2.86 8.47
N MET A 209 -11.69 3.88 8.91
CA MET A 209 -10.53 3.70 9.78
C MET A 209 -10.96 3.53 11.24
N ASN A 210 -10.91 2.29 11.71
CA ASN A 210 -11.21 1.90 13.09
C ASN A 210 -10.09 1.03 13.68
N ASP A 211 -10.23 0.62 14.94
CA ASP A 211 -9.21 -0.17 15.63
C ASP A 211 -8.91 -1.51 14.94
N GLN A 212 -9.96 -2.16 14.42
CA GLN A 212 -9.88 -3.41 13.66
C GLN A 212 -9.14 -3.22 12.33
N TYR A 213 -9.38 -2.11 11.61
CA TYR A 213 -8.66 -1.76 10.39
C TYR A 213 -7.17 -1.62 10.64
N LEU A 214 -6.77 -0.96 11.74
CA LEU A 214 -5.36 -0.83 12.11
C LEU A 214 -4.71 -2.18 12.40
N ASP A 215 -5.43 -3.11 13.05
CA ASP A 215 -4.91 -4.46 13.29
C ASP A 215 -4.75 -5.25 11.98
N LYS A 216 -5.75 -5.19 11.09
CA LYS A 216 -5.68 -5.82 9.76
C LYS A 216 -4.53 -5.23 8.93
N TYR A 217 -4.36 -3.91 8.94
CA TYR A 217 -3.24 -3.21 8.31
C TYR A 217 -1.89 -3.72 8.83
N LEU A 218 -1.73 -3.88 10.14
CA LEU A 218 -0.47 -4.35 10.72
C LEU A 218 -0.19 -5.82 10.38
N GLN A 219 -1.20 -6.67 10.43
CA GLN A 219 -1.06 -8.07 10.01
C GLN A 219 -0.62 -8.15 8.53
N MET A 220 -1.28 -7.38 7.67
CA MET A 220 -0.96 -7.30 6.25
C MET A 220 0.46 -6.76 6.04
N GLN A 221 0.82 -5.67 6.71
CA GLN A 221 2.15 -5.07 6.66
C GLN A 221 3.24 -6.09 7.05
N THR A 222 3.06 -6.84 8.14
CA THR A 222 4.03 -7.86 8.57
C THR A 222 4.17 -8.97 7.53
N HIS A 223 3.05 -9.57 7.10
CA HIS A 223 3.05 -10.63 6.09
C HIS A 223 3.75 -10.19 4.80
N ASN A 224 3.33 -9.05 4.28
CA ASN A 224 3.82 -8.51 3.01
C ASN A 224 5.27 -8.06 3.09
N THR A 225 5.73 -7.55 4.23
CA THR A 225 7.15 -7.22 4.44
C THR A 225 7.99 -8.50 4.37
N ILE A 226 7.59 -9.58 5.05
CA ILE A 226 8.28 -10.88 5.00
C ILE A 226 8.27 -11.42 3.57
N MET A 227 7.11 -11.42 2.91
CA MET A 227 6.97 -11.84 1.52
C MET A 227 7.92 -11.06 0.59
N SER A 228 8.02 -9.74 0.78
CA SER A 228 8.80 -8.86 -0.07
C SER A 228 10.30 -9.18 -0.07
N GLN A 229 10.82 -9.72 1.04
CA GLN A 229 12.21 -10.16 1.17
C GLN A 229 12.52 -11.41 0.32
N ALA A 230 11.49 -12.18 -0.04
CA ALA A 230 11.61 -13.38 -0.86
C ALA A 230 11.32 -13.12 -2.35
N ILE A 231 10.97 -11.89 -2.74
CA ILE A 231 10.67 -11.55 -4.13
C ILE A 231 11.98 -11.49 -4.92
N GLU A 232 12.10 -12.36 -5.92
CA GLU A 232 13.13 -12.27 -6.94
C GLU A 232 12.52 -11.74 -8.24
N LEU A 233 12.94 -10.54 -8.64
CA LEU A 233 12.50 -9.95 -9.89
C LEU A 233 13.26 -10.57 -11.07
N GLU A 234 12.54 -11.02 -12.08
CA GLU A 234 13.12 -11.44 -13.36
C GLU A 234 13.89 -10.28 -13.99
N LYS A 235 15.10 -10.53 -14.50
CA LYS A 235 15.99 -9.48 -15.04
C LYS A 235 15.88 -9.30 -16.55
N GLU A 236 14.96 -10.00 -17.21
CA GLU A 236 14.80 -9.91 -18.66
C GLU A 236 14.31 -8.51 -19.08
N PRO A 237 14.85 -7.96 -20.18
CA PRO A 237 14.47 -6.63 -20.63
C PRO A 237 13.04 -6.62 -21.17
N PHE A 238 12.14 -5.94 -20.48
CA PHE A 238 10.77 -5.73 -20.97
C PHE A 238 10.70 -4.67 -22.08
N PRO A 239 9.74 -4.77 -23.01
CA PRO A 239 9.57 -3.81 -24.11
C PRO A 239 8.93 -2.48 -23.68
N VAL A 240 8.70 -2.26 -22.38
CA VAL A 240 8.02 -1.08 -21.85
C VAL A 240 9.00 -0.10 -21.18
N PRO A 241 8.73 1.22 -21.20
CA PRO A 241 9.52 2.19 -20.46
C PRO A 241 9.26 2.12 -18.96
N PHE A 242 10.33 2.29 -18.19
CA PHE A 242 10.32 2.36 -16.73
C PHE A 242 10.60 3.80 -16.29
N TYR A 243 9.68 4.37 -15.51
CA TYR A 243 9.79 5.69 -14.91
C TYR A 243 10.11 5.53 -13.43
N ILE A 244 11.34 5.88 -13.04
CA ILE A 244 11.78 5.74 -11.65
C ILE A 244 11.77 7.12 -10.99
N VAL A 245 10.93 7.27 -9.97
CA VAL A 245 10.92 8.45 -9.09
C VAL A 245 11.57 8.03 -7.79
N GLN A 246 12.58 8.76 -7.34
CA GLN A 246 13.26 8.49 -6.07
C GLN A 246 13.33 9.78 -5.23
N SER A 247 13.27 9.63 -3.90
CA SER A 247 13.48 10.75 -2.99
C SER A 247 14.98 11.04 -2.83
N SER A 248 15.34 12.31 -2.58
CA SER A 248 16.73 12.74 -2.38
C SER A 248 17.32 12.40 -1.01
N ASP A 249 16.49 11.99 -0.06
CA ASP A 249 16.82 11.97 1.36
C ASP A 249 17.38 10.63 1.84
N HIS A 250 17.52 9.68 0.92
CA HIS A 250 18.15 8.40 1.20
C HIS A 250 19.64 8.55 1.48
N ALA A 251 20.16 7.72 2.39
CA ALA A 251 21.59 7.57 2.58
C ALA A 251 22.28 7.20 1.24
N SER A 252 23.51 7.66 1.03
CA SER A 252 24.20 7.54 -0.26
C SER A 252 24.31 6.09 -0.76
N ASP A 253 24.41 5.12 0.14
CA ASP A 253 24.50 3.71 -0.24
C ASP A 253 23.15 3.13 -0.66
N PHE A 254 22.05 3.59 -0.08
CA PHE A 254 20.70 3.23 -0.52
C PHE A 254 20.37 3.86 -1.87
N GLN A 255 20.77 5.12 -2.10
CA GLN A 255 20.59 5.79 -3.41
C GLN A 255 21.26 5.02 -4.56
N LYS A 256 22.43 4.43 -4.33
CA LYS A 256 23.14 3.63 -5.34
C LYS A 256 22.32 2.42 -5.79
N LYS A 257 21.47 1.84 -4.93
CA LYS A 257 20.65 0.67 -5.26
C LYS A 257 19.59 0.95 -6.31
N PHE A 258 19.14 2.20 -6.46
CA PHE A 258 18.27 2.58 -7.58
C PHE A 258 18.96 2.45 -8.94
N ALA A 259 20.30 2.41 -8.98
CA ALA A 259 21.04 2.12 -10.21
C ALA A 259 20.73 0.73 -10.76
N ASP A 260 20.36 -0.25 -9.90
CA ASP A 260 20.08 -1.63 -10.28
C ASP A 260 18.83 -1.78 -11.16
N TRP A 261 17.89 -0.82 -11.10
CA TRP A 261 16.84 -0.70 -12.12
C TRP A 261 17.41 -0.50 -13.53
N GLY A 262 18.68 -0.11 -13.67
CA GLY A 262 19.34 0.32 -14.90
C GLY A 262 19.81 -0.80 -15.82
N GLY A 263 19.82 -2.05 -15.34
CA GLY A 263 19.95 -3.22 -16.21
C GLY A 263 18.73 -3.41 -17.13
N LEU A 264 17.59 -2.83 -16.75
CA LEU A 264 16.35 -2.78 -17.52
C LEU A 264 16.30 -1.43 -18.26
N ARG A 265 15.78 -1.37 -19.49
CA ARG A 265 15.82 -0.16 -20.36
C ARG A 265 15.16 1.06 -19.68
N LYS A 266 15.95 1.83 -18.92
CA LYS A 266 15.53 3.06 -18.23
C LYS A 266 15.16 4.16 -19.21
N ARG A 267 14.01 4.80 -18.99
CA ARG A 267 13.72 6.14 -19.52
C ARG A 267 13.18 6.98 -18.36
N VAL A 268 14.08 7.80 -17.81
CA VAL A 268 13.83 8.89 -16.85
C VAL A 268 13.96 8.49 -15.36
N VAL A 269 14.92 9.14 -14.69
CA VAL A 269 15.08 9.21 -13.23
C VAL A 269 14.69 10.63 -12.82
N LEU A 270 13.61 10.77 -12.06
CA LEU A 270 13.24 12.02 -11.41
C LEU A 270 13.64 11.91 -9.94
N VAL A 271 14.62 12.72 -9.52
CA VAL A 271 14.98 12.86 -8.11
C VAL A 271 14.19 14.04 -7.57
N LEU A 272 13.30 13.78 -6.63
CA LEU A 272 12.49 14.83 -5.99
C LEU A 272 12.99 15.05 -4.55
N PRO A 273 13.04 16.32 -4.07
CA PRO A 273 13.27 16.59 -2.67
C PRO A 273 12.16 15.96 -1.83
N HIS A 274 12.49 15.35 -0.69
CA HIS A 274 11.45 14.94 0.24
C HIS A 274 10.73 16.19 0.76
N GLN A 275 9.44 16.28 0.51
CA GLN A 275 8.58 17.26 1.16
C GLN A 275 7.73 16.52 2.18
N ARG A 276 7.90 16.88 3.46
CA ARG A 276 7.07 16.34 4.54
C ARG A 276 5.60 16.68 4.24
N ARG A 277 4.70 15.73 4.48
CA ARG A 277 3.25 15.99 4.43
C ARG A 277 2.97 17.17 5.38
N PRO A 278 2.37 18.29 4.91
CA PRO A 278 1.97 19.38 5.79
C PRO A 278 0.98 18.84 6.83
N CYS A 279 1.11 19.26 8.09
CA CYS A 279 0.11 18.91 9.09
C CYS A 279 -1.22 19.58 8.67
N HIS A 280 -2.38 18.96 8.93
CA HIS A 280 -3.69 19.60 8.68
C HIS A 280 -3.89 20.94 9.44
N HIS A 281 -2.98 21.30 10.35
CA HIS A 281 -2.94 22.63 10.97
C HIS A 281 -2.29 23.71 10.11
N ASP A 282 -1.43 23.38 9.15
CA ASP A 282 -0.66 24.34 8.36
C ASP A 282 -1.48 24.91 7.18
N GLU A 283 -2.56 24.24 6.76
CA GLU A 283 -3.43 24.74 5.68
C GLU A 283 -4.34 25.91 6.13
N LYS A 284 -4.54 26.12 7.44
CA LYS A 284 -5.36 27.25 7.94
C LYS A 284 -4.60 28.58 8.04
N THR A 285 -3.28 28.59 7.87
CA THR A 285 -2.44 29.81 7.96
C THR A 285 -2.00 30.36 6.61
N ALA A 286 -2.21 29.64 5.50
CA ALA A 286 -1.84 30.11 4.16
C ALA A 286 -2.92 30.95 3.44
N GLY A 287 -3.98 31.35 4.15
CA GLY A 287 -5.06 32.19 3.65
C GLY A 287 -5.24 33.48 4.46
N ARG A 288 -4.29 34.41 4.38
CA ARG A 288 -4.49 35.83 4.67
C ARG A 288 -3.64 36.71 3.77
#